data_AF-A0A836VLC0-F1
#
_entry.id   AF-A0A836VLC0-F1
#
_cell.length_a   1.000
_cell.length_b   1.000
_cell.length_c   1.000
_cell.angle_alpha   90.00
_cell.angle_beta   90.00
_cell.angle_gamma   90.00
#
_symmetry.space_group_name_H-M   'P 1'
#
loop_
_entity.id
_entity.type
_entity.pdbx_description
1 polymer ?
#
loop_
_entity_poly.entity_id
_entity_poly.type
_entity_poly.pdbx_seq_one_letter_code
_entity_poly.pdbx_strand_id
1 'polypeptide(L)'
;MNASETTREKLSQKPSAVLLDADNTLFAYEFPHAQASAAVEKRVLADFGIPPPEFRNALKKGRAAIKERLGPVASSHNRLLYFQNTLELLGYKSQIATCVTLEQIYWRTFLLNAQLFP
;
A
#
# COMPACT_ATOMS: atom_id res chain seq x y z
N MET A 1 14.68 -27.99 26.00
CA MET A 1 13.34 -27.39 26.15
C MET A 1 12.82 -27.07 24.76
N ASN A 2 11.75 -27.75 24.34
CA ASN A 2 11.20 -27.60 23.00
C ASN A 2 10.46 -26.27 22.91
N ALA A 3 10.73 -25.46 21.87
CA ALA A 3 10.16 -24.13 21.67
C ALA A 3 8.60 -24.11 21.62
N SER A 4 7.96 -25.27 21.52
CA SER A 4 6.50 -25.42 21.53
C SER A 4 5.85 -25.27 22.92
N GLU A 5 6.54 -25.65 24.00
CA GLU A 5 5.97 -25.58 25.37
C GLU A 5 5.88 -24.14 25.87
N THR A 6 6.89 -23.33 25.58
CA THR A 6 6.98 -21.92 26.02
C THR A 6 5.96 -20.98 25.38
N THR A 7 5.45 -21.32 24.19
CA THR A 7 4.43 -20.51 23.50
C THR A 7 3.03 -20.79 24.04
N ARG A 8 2.73 -22.05 24.38
CA ARG A 8 1.45 -22.43 24.98
C ARG A 8 1.28 -21.88 26.40
N GLU A 9 2.34 -21.89 27.20
CA GLU A 9 2.33 -21.27 28.54
C GLU A 9 2.06 -19.75 28.49
N LYS A 10 2.59 -19.04 27.49
CA LYS A 10 2.35 -17.59 27.32
C LYS A 10 0.91 -17.24 26.92
N LEU A 11 0.18 -18.19 26.34
CA LEU A 11 -1.25 -18.05 25.99
C LEU A 11 -2.19 -18.59 27.07
N SER A 12 -1.66 -19.03 28.21
CA SER A 12 -2.47 -19.49 29.36
C SER A 12 -3.23 -18.35 30.05
N GLN A 13 -2.78 -17.11 29.87
CA GLN A 13 -3.46 -15.90 30.32
C GLN A 13 -4.04 -15.15 29.12
N LYS A 14 -5.21 -14.53 29.32
CA LYS A 14 -5.86 -13.73 28.28
C LYS A 14 -4.94 -12.56 27.89
N PRO A 15 -4.62 -12.38 26.59
CA PRO A 15 -3.80 -11.26 26.15
C PRO A 15 -4.56 -9.93 26.29
N SER A 16 -3.82 -8.86 26.60
CA SER A 16 -4.39 -7.50 26.64
C SER A 16 -4.70 -6.93 25.26
N ALA A 17 -3.99 -7.40 24.23
CA ALA A 17 -4.19 -7.05 22.83
C ALA A 17 -3.75 -8.20 21.93
N VAL A 18 -4.35 -8.26 20.73
CA VAL A 18 -3.95 -9.21 19.67
C VAL A 18 -3.68 -8.40 18.41
N LEU A 19 -2.50 -8.58 17.83
CA LEU A 19 -2.14 -8.02 16.52
C LEU A 19 -2.25 -9.13 15.49
N LEU A 20 -3.04 -8.91 14.45
CA LEU A 20 -3.22 -9.83 13.34
C LEU A 20 -2.60 -9.21 12.09
N ASP A 21 -1.68 -9.93 11.49
CA ASP A 21 -1.23 -9.66 10.13
C ASP A 21 -2.27 -10.23 9.16
N ALA A 22 -2.62 -9.45 8.13
CA ALA A 22 -3.73 -9.80 7.23
C ALA A 22 -3.22 -10.24 5.86
N ASP A 23 -2.35 -9.46 5.24
CA ASP A 23 -1.87 -9.74 3.90
C ASP A 23 -0.84 -10.88 3.89
N ASN A 24 -1.03 -11.83 2.98
CA ASN A 24 -0.34 -13.13 2.90
C ASN A 24 -0.58 -14.09 4.08
N THR A 25 -1.34 -13.66 5.09
CA THR A 25 -1.82 -14.53 6.18
C THR A 25 -3.28 -14.95 5.95
N LEU A 26 -4.17 -13.99 5.70
CA LEU A 26 -5.61 -14.21 5.48
C LEU A 26 -5.98 -14.21 3.99
N PHE A 27 -5.26 -13.46 3.16
CA PHE A 27 -5.48 -13.36 1.71
C PHE A 27 -4.16 -13.12 0.97
N ALA A 28 -4.08 -13.44 -0.32
CA ALA A 28 -2.89 -13.14 -1.13
C ALA A 28 -2.77 -11.63 -1.39
N TYR A 29 -1.60 -11.03 -1.12
CA TYR A 29 -1.36 -9.59 -1.32
C TYR A 29 -1.29 -9.20 -2.81
N GLU A 30 -0.62 -10.02 -3.63
CA GLU A 30 -0.19 -9.62 -4.98
C GLU A 30 -1.36 -9.37 -5.94
N PHE A 31 -2.39 -10.22 -5.93
CA PHE A 31 -3.53 -10.07 -6.84
C PHE A 31 -4.34 -8.77 -6.58
N PRO A 32 -4.80 -8.49 -5.35
CA PRO A 32 -5.44 -7.23 -5.01
C PRO A 32 -4.55 -6.01 -5.28
N HIS A 33 -3.25 -6.12 -5.01
CA HIS A 33 -2.29 -5.06 -5.31
C HIS A 33 -2.25 -4.74 -6.80
N ALA A 34 -2.17 -5.75 -7.66
CA ALA A 34 -2.12 -5.58 -9.10
C ALA A 34 -3.40 -4.90 -9.63
N GLN A 35 -4.58 -5.32 -9.16
CA GLN A 35 -5.86 -4.71 -9.54
C GLN A 35 -5.93 -3.23 -9.11
N ALA A 36 -5.52 -2.93 -7.88
CA ALA A 36 -5.51 -1.58 -7.35
C ALA A 36 -4.53 -0.66 -8.11
N SER A 37 -3.34 -1.15 -8.44
CA SER A 37 -2.35 -0.40 -9.23
C SER A 37 -2.89 -0.08 -10.63
N ALA A 38 -3.51 -1.06 -11.31
CA ALA A 38 -4.11 -0.85 -12.63
C ALA A 38 -5.27 0.16 -12.60
N ALA A 39 -6.09 0.15 -11.53
CA ALA A 39 -7.16 1.13 -11.36
C ALA A 39 -6.64 2.56 -11.18
N VAL A 40 -5.55 2.73 -10.43
CA VAL A 40 -4.86 4.02 -10.28
C VAL A 40 -4.26 4.47 -11.62
N GLU A 41 -3.55 3.59 -12.32
CA GLU A 41 -2.97 3.88 -13.65
C GLU A 41 -4.05 4.35 -14.65
N LYS A 42 -5.19 3.65 -14.69
CA LYS A 42 -6.34 4.03 -15.52
C LYS A 42 -6.85 5.43 -15.16
N ARG A 43 -6.95 5.74 -13.85
CA ARG A 43 -7.41 7.05 -13.40
C ARG A 43 -6.43 8.16 -13.76
N VAL A 44 -5.13 7.93 -13.58
CA VAL A 44 -4.08 8.90 -13.90
C VAL A 44 -4.02 9.17 -15.40
N LEU A 45 -4.18 8.13 -16.23
CA LEU A 45 -4.28 8.30 -17.68
C LEU A 45 -5.49 9.18 -18.05
N ALA A 46 -6.65 8.97 -17.41
CA ALA A 46 -7.85 9.76 -17.69
C ALA A 46 -7.73 11.23 -17.23
N ASP A 47 -7.16 11.47 -16.05
CA ASP A 47 -7.09 12.82 -15.46
C ASP A 47 -5.96 13.67 -16.05
N PHE A 48 -4.84 13.06 -16.44
CA PHE A 48 -3.61 13.77 -16.82
C PHE A 48 -3.04 13.37 -18.20
N GLY A 49 -3.59 12.34 -18.85
CA GLY A 49 -3.06 11.83 -20.12
C GLY A 49 -1.72 11.09 -19.97
N ILE A 50 -1.29 10.75 -18.75
CA ILE A 50 0.01 10.12 -18.48
C ILE A 50 -0.09 8.61 -18.73
N PRO A 51 0.71 8.04 -19.65
CA PRO A 51 0.69 6.61 -19.92
C PRO A 51 1.14 5.77 -18.72
N PRO A 52 0.58 4.55 -18.52
CA PRO A 52 0.96 3.68 -17.40
C PRO A 52 2.47 3.40 -17.25
N PRO A 53 3.27 3.18 -18.33
CA PRO A 53 4.71 2.99 -18.19
C PRO A 53 5.43 4.20 -17.58
N GLU A 54 5.04 5.41 -18.00
CA GLU A 54 5.61 6.65 -17.48
C GLU A 54 5.24 6.86 -16.01
N PHE A 55 3.95 6.69 -15.69
CA PHE A 55 3.47 6.79 -14.31
C PHE A 55 4.15 5.78 -13.39
N ARG A 56 4.30 4.52 -13.80
CA ARG A 56 5.00 3.48 -13.01
C ARG A 56 6.45 3.86 -12.71
N ASN A 57 7.16 4.44 -13.69
CA ASN A 57 8.53 4.88 -13.50
C ASN A 57 8.60 6.04 -12.49
N ALA A 58 7.73 7.04 -12.62
CA ALA A 58 7.64 8.14 -11.68
C ALA A 58 7.25 7.67 -10.27
N LEU A 59 6.29 6.74 -10.17
CA LEU A 59 5.84 6.15 -8.90
C LEU A 59 6.96 5.38 -8.19
N LYS A 60 7.77 4.63 -8.94
CA LYS A 60 8.94 3.93 -8.38
C LYS A 60 9.92 4.93 -7.76
N LYS A 61 10.21 6.04 -8.45
CA LYS A 61 11.10 7.10 -7.96
C LYS A 61 10.52 7.82 -6.75
N GLY A 62 9.25 8.23 -6.80
CA GLY A 62 8.57 8.90 -5.69
C GLY A 62 8.52 8.03 -4.44
N ARG A 63 8.21 6.73 -4.60
CA ARG A 63 8.25 5.76 -3.49
C ARG A 63 9.65 5.66 -2.87
N ALA A 64 10.70 5.61 -3.69
CA ALA A 64 12.07 5.53 -3.20
C ALA A 64 12.45 6.79 -2.39
N ALA A 65 12.11 7.98 -2.89
CA ALA A 65 12.36 9.24 -2.20
C ALA A 65 11.65 9.33 -0.84
N ILE A 66 10.39 8.86 -0.74
CA ILE A 66 9.67 8.81 0.54
C ILE A 66 10.34 7.87 1.53
N LYS A 67 10.78 6.69 1.08
CA LYS A 67 11.48 5.72 1.93
C LYS A 67 12.82 6.23 2.42
N GLU A 68 13.58 6.89 1.55
CA GLU A 68 14.86 7.51 1.90
C GLU A 68 14.66 8.61 2.93
N ARG A 69 13.67 9.48 2.74
CA ARG A 69 13.40 10.61 3.65
C ARG A 69 12.89 10.19 5.02
N LEU A 70 12.02 9.18 5.09
CA LEU A 70 11.35 8.79 6.34
C LEU A 70 12.05 7.65 7.09
N GLY A 71 12.85 6.84 6.41
CA GLY A 71 13.47 5.65 7.00
C GLY A 71 12.44 4.57 7.36
N PRO A 72 12.78 3.63 8.27
CA PRO A 72 12.00 2.43 8.55
C PRO A 72 10.84 2.70 9.53
N VAL A 73 9.97 3.65 9.21
CA VAL A 73 8.77 3.99 9.98
C VAL A 73 7.50 3.62 9.21
N ALA A 74 6.40 3.38 9.92
CA ALA A 74 5.13 3.01 9.30
C ALA A 74 4.65 4.04 8.25
N SER A 75 4.89 5.34 8.48
CA SER A 75 4.51 6.41 7.55
C SER A 75 5.25 6.33 6.20
N SER A 76 6.40 5.65 6.13
CA SER A 76 7.11 5.39 4.86
C SER A 76 6.33 4.51 3.89
N HIS A 77 5.29 3.80 4.37
CA HIS A 77 4.40 2.97 3.56
C HIS A 77 3.12 3.69 3.10
N ASN A 78 3.00 5.00 3.36
CA ASN A 78 1.81 5.75 3.05
C ASN A 78 1.67 6.05 1.55
N ARG A 79 0.63 5.48 0.92
CA ARG A 79 0.35 5.63 -0.51
C ARG A 79 -0.02 7.06 -0.93
N LEU A 80 -0.63 7.84 -0.04
CA LEU A 80 -0.89 9.26 -0.29
C LEU A 80 0.42 9.99 -0.59
N LEU A 81 1.45 9.74 0.22
CA LEU A 81 2.78 10.35 0.05
C LEU A 81 3.46 9.86 -1.23
N TYR A 82 3.27 8.59 -1.60
CA TYR A 82 3.76 8.08 -2.88
C TYR A 82 3.13 8.83 -4.05
N PHE A 83 1.80 8.98 -4.08
CA PHE A 83 1.11 9.66 -5.17
C PHE A 83 1.43 11.15 -5.23
N GLN A 84 1.48 11.83 -4.08
CA GLN A 84 1.91 13.23 -4.02
C GLN A 84 3.29 13.42 -4.65
N ASN A 85 4.27 12.64 -4.20
CA ASN A 85 5.63 12.80 -4.68
C ASN A 85 5.77 12.40 -6.16
N THR A 86 4.98 11.43 -6.61
CA THR A 86 4.89 11.05 -8.03
C THR A 86 4.41 12.20 -8.91
N LEU A 87 3.31 12.87 -8.51
CA LEU A 87 2.76 13.99 -9.27
C LEU A 87 3.69 15.22 -9.24
N GLU A 88 4.35 15.47 -8.12
CA GLU A 88 5.38 16.51 -8.01
C GLU A 88 6.55 16.24 -8.97
N LEU A 89 7.04 15.00 -9.05
CA LEU A 89 8.09 14.58 -9.99
C LEU A 89 7.68 14.72 -11.46
N LEU A 90 6.38 14.59 -11.74
CA LEU A 90 5.79 14.76 -13.07
C LEU A 90 5.44 16.22 -13.39
N GLY A 91 5.73 17.17 -12.49
CA GLY A 91 5.53 18.61 -12.70
C GLY A 91 4.14 19.14 -12.33
N TYR A 92 3.26 18.32 -11.74
CA TYR A 92 1.87 18.69 -11.46
C TYR A 92 1.66 19.40 -10.11
N LYS A 93 2.72 19.75 -9.37
CA LYS A 93 2.64 20.18 -7.96
C LYS A 93 1.97 19.09 -7.09
N SER A 94 1.61 19.40 -5.85
CA SER A 94 1.18 18.38 -4.88
C SER A 94 -0.20 17.78 -5.13
N GLN A 95 -1.11 18.46 -5.85
CA GLN A 95 -2.44 17.96 -6.23
C GLN A 95 -3.15 17.16 -5.12
N ILE A 96 -3.27 17.73 -3.91
CA ILE A 96 -3.65 16.98 -2.70
C ILE A 96 -5.00 16.26 -2.86
N ALA A 97 -6.00 16.93 -3.41
CA ALA A 97 -7.32 16.32 -3.66
C ALA A 97 -7.25 15.11 -4.60
N THR A 98 -6.41 15.21 -5.65
CA THR A 98 -6.17 14.08 -6.56
C THR A 98 -5.42 12.96 -5.86
N CYS A 99 -4.40 13.27 -5.05
CA CYS A 99 -3.66 12.25 -4.30
C CYS A 99 -4.56 11.46 -3.35
N VAL A 100 -5.46 12.15 -2.64
CA VAL A 100 -6.48 11.50 -1.79
C VAL A 100 -7.39 10.62 -2.65
N THR A 101 -7.83 11.11 -3.81
CA THR A 101 -8.66 10.32 -4.73
C THR A 101 -7.96 9.05 -5.21
N LEU A 102 -6.68 9.13 -5.59
CA LEU A 102 -5.90 7.98 -6.03
C LEU A 102 -5.68 6.97 -4.89
N GLU A 103 -5.46 7.46 -3.67
CA GLU A 103 -5.32 6.62 -2.47
C GLU A 103 -6.63 5.87 -2.14
N GLN A 104 -7.77 6.55 -2.25
CA GLN A 104 -9.08 5.93 -2.08
C GLN A 104 -9.39 4.91 -3.18
N ILE A 105 -9.07 5.21 -4.44
CA ILE A 105 -9.22 4.26 -5.55
C ILE A 105 -8.38 3.01 -5.28
N TYR A 106 -7.11 3.19 -4.89
CA TYR A 106 -6.23 2.08 -4.57
C TYR A 106 -6.84 1.19 -3.49
N TRP A 107 -7.17 1.75 -2.32
CA TRP A 107 -7.62 0.93 -1.19
C TRP A 107 -8.98 0.30 -1.41
N ARG A 108 -9.91 1.00 -2.06
CA ARG A 108 -11.21 0.42 -2.41
C ARG A 108 -11.06 -0.75 -3.36
N THR A 109 -10.28 -0.59 -4.42
CA THR A 109 -10.02 -1.69 -5.36
C THR A 109 -9.26 -2.83 -4.69
N PHE A 110 -8.28 -2.54 -3.85
CA PHE A 110 -7.52 -3.56 -3.11
C PHE A 110 -8.46 -4.39 -2.24
N LEU A 111 -9.22 -3.75 -1.35
CA LEU A 111 -10.09 -4.45 -0.40
C LEU A 111 -11.22 -5.23 -1.08
N LEU A 112 -11.76 -4.74 -2.20
CA LEU A 112 -12.75 -5.47 -3.00
C LEU A 112 -12.19 -6.75 -3.64
N ASN A 113 -10.87 -6.81 -3.86
CA ASN A 113 -10.21 -7.96 -4.49
C ASN A 113 -9.48 -8.87 -3.49
N ALA A 114 -9.37 -8.47 -2.22
CA ALA A 114 -8.73 -9.23 -1.15
C ALA A 114 -9.62 -10.41 -0.70
N GLN A 115 -9.52 -11.52 -1.44
CA GLN A 115 -10.26 -12.76 -1.15
C GLN A 115 -9.51 -13.62 -0.14
N LEU A 116 -10.24 -14.11 0.87
CA LEU A 116 -9.67 -14.99 1.89
C LEU A 116 -9.21 -16.31 1.28
N PHE A 117 -8.15 -16.88 1.84
CA PHE A 117 -7.77 -18.26 1.55
C PHE A 117 -8.90 -19.23 1.96
N PRO A 118 -9.05 -20.35 1.24
CA PRO A 118 -10.06 -21.37 1.55
C PRO A 118 -9.82 -22.06 2.90
#